data_AF-D3D725-F1
#
_entry.id   AF-D3D725-F1
#
_cell.length_a   1.000
_cell.length_b   1.000
_cell.length_c   1.000
_cell.angle_alpha   90.00
_cell.angle_beta   90.00
_cell.angle_gamma   90.00
#
_symmetry.space_group_name_H-M   'P 1'
#
loop_
_entity.id
_entity.type
_entity.pdbx_description
1 polymer ?
#
loop_
_entity_poly.entity_id
_entity_poly.type
_entity_poly.pdbx_seq_one_letter_code
_entity_poly.pdbx_strand_id
1 'polypeptide(L)'
;MAHDDSPAPAALPASTPAPASTPAPASTPTPTPTPAPAPAPAPASRTALTRALDTIRSLRAQLDAQRADQPLAVVGVGLRLPGGIDDLDGYWTALAAGRDLVTPLSQTRMGPFADQWAGLHRKGGFLDEVMDFDAGFFGIGGREARRLDPQHRLLLEVAWEALEDAALPPERLTETRTGFFVGITNQDYDDWRPADVDAVWGIGNAICYSAGRVAFTLGLTGPAMAVDTSCSSSLVAVHLARQALLRGECEVALAAGVNLIVSPASTRLISQSGLLAPDGLCKPFDARANGFTRSEGCGIVVLKRLADARRDNDRIHAVIAGSALNQDGRSASITAPNVRSQIDVIAAALADAGLTAADIGHLEAHGTGTALGDPIEMDAIATVLGRPRGGRRLTVGSVKSNLGHLESAAGMAGLLKAILCVQRRAVPPLVHFRTLNPRLDLAGTGIAIPTEVEAWSPDDGRYAGVSSFGMSGTNAHVIVGPADVGAVVGAGVVVGAGAGEGAAAGGAEGAA
;
A
#
# COMPACT_ATOMS: atom_id res chain seq x y z
N MET A 1 54.18 3.46 12.28
CA MET A 1 53.84 2.60 13.43
C MET A 1 53.49 1.23 12.86
N ALA A 2 54.04 0.18 13.48
CA ALA A 2 54.28 -1.13 12.89
C ALA A 2 53.02 -1.92 12.50
N HIS A 3 53.20 -2.78 11.49
CA HIS A 3 52.32 -3.88 11.10
C HIS A 3 52.12 -4.86 12.26
N ASP A 4 50.89 -5.32 12.47
CA ASP A 4 50.57 -6.52 13.24
C ASP A 4 49.67 -7.42 12.40
N ASP A 5 50.21 -8.59 12.08
CA ASP A 5 49.65 -9.67 11.28
C ASP A 5 49.32 -10.80 12.25
N SER A 6 48.05 -11.21 12.36
CA SER A 6 47.70 -12.53 12.91
C SER A 6 46.31 -13.01 12.48
N PRO A 7 46.11 -14.34 12.33
CA PRO A 7 45.23 -14.91 11.31
C PRO A 7 43.94 -15.56 11.85
N ALA A 8 43.04 -15.86 10.91
CA ALA A 8 41.70 -16.43 11.09
C ALA A 8 41.66 -17.86 11.69
N PRO A 9 40.60 -18.25 12.43
CA PRO A 9 40.39 -19.62 12.88
C PRO A 9 39.63 -20.49 11.86
N ALA A 10 40.09 -21.74 11.76
CA ALA A 10 39.66 -22.78 10.83
C ALA A 10 38.42 -23.59 11.31
N ALA A 11 37.75 -24.19 10.33
CA ALA A 11 36.54 -24.98 10.43
C ALA A 11 36.71 -26.34 11.15
N LEU A 12 35.67 -26.76 11.88
CA LEU A 12 35.56 -28.07 12.54
C LEU A 12 34.90 -29.11 11.61
N PRO A 13 35.38 -30.37 11.58
CA PRO A 13 34.85 -31.40 10.69
C PRO A 13 33.65 -32.19 11.26
N ALA A 14 32.84 -32.69 10.34
CA ALA A 14 31.64 -33.51 10.56
C ALA A 14 31.95 -34.93 11.07
N SER A 15 31.11 -35.43 11.98
CA SER A 15 31.18 -36.78 12.55
C SER A 15 30.33 -37.79 11.76
N THR A 16 30.97 -38.87 11.30
CA THR A 16 30.37 -40.03 10.64
C THR A 16 29.84 -41.05 11.65
N PRO A 17 28.68 -41.71 11.44
CA PRO A 17 28.19 -42.76 12.32
C PRO A 17 28.77 -44.15 12.01
N ALA A 18 29.01 -44.94 13.06
CA ALA A 18 29.55 -46.31 13.01
C ALA A 18 28.44 -47.39 12.91
N PRO A 19 28.75 -48.60 12.39
CA PRO A 19 27.76 -49.53 11.85
C PRO A 19 27.16 -50.51 12.88
N ALA A 20 25.99 -51.04 12.51
CA ALA A 20 25.20 -52.02 13.24
C ALA A 20 25.85 -53.42 13.31
N SER A 21 25.65 -54.11 14.42
CA SER A 21 26.02 -55.50 14.63
C SER A 21 24.80 -56.36 14.97
N THR A 22 24.65 -57.46 14.24
CA THR A 22 23.71 -58.56 14.51
C THR A 22 24.53 -59.78 14.93
N PRO A 23 24.06 -60.58 15.91
CA PRO A 23 23.98 -62.01 15.61
C PRO A 23 22.82 -62.77 16.30
N ALA A 24 22.14 -63.60 15.47
CA ALA A 24 21.89 -65.05 15.58
C ALA A 24 21.09 -65.69 16.77
N PRO A 25 20.51 -66.89 16.55
CA PRO A 25 19.15 -67.25 16.98
C PRO A 25 19.09 -68.20 18.20
N ALA A 26 17.94 -68.26 18.88
CA ALA A 26 17.63 -69.37 19.80
C ALA A 26 16.11 -69.61 20.01
N SER A 27 15.70 -70.82 19.66
CA SER A 27 14.79 -71.74 20.39
C SER A 27 13.34 -71.34 20.66
N THR A 28 12.42 -72.02 19.96
CA THR A 28 10.99 -72.15 20.25
C THR A 28 10.69 -72.91 21.55
N PRO A 29 9.80 -72.39 22.43
CA PRO A 29 9.00 -73.18 23.35
C PRO A 29 7.52 -73.25 22.93
N THR A 30 6.93 -74.42 23.14
CA THR A 30 5.58 -74.91 22.85
C THR A 30 4.45 -74.04 23.47
N PRO A 31 3.27 -73.89 22.82
CA PRO A 31 2.24 -72.95 23.24
C PRO A 31 1.46 -73.40 24.48
N THR A 32 1.21 -72.46 25.40
CA THR A 32 0.21 -72.57 26.49
C THR A 32 -0.97 -71.66 26.12
N PRO A 33 -2.23 -72.07 26.30
CA PRO A 33 -3.39 -71.37 25.76
C PRO A 33 -3.62 -70.00 26.42
N THR A 34 -3.64 -68.95 25.59
CA THR A 34 -3.98 -67.57 25.95
C THR A 34 -5.46 -67.45 26.35
N PRO A 35 -5.80 -66.80 27.49
CA PRO A 35 -7.18 -66.47 27.81
C PRO A 35 -7.74 -65.46 26.80
N ALA A 36 -9.00 -65.64 26.40
CA ALA A 36 -9.68 -64.84 25.40
C ALA A 36 -9.52 -63.33 25.65
N PRO A 37 -9.22 -62.51 24.62
CA PRO A 37 -9.14 -61.07 24.78
C PRO A 37 -10.51 -60.53 25.19
N ALA A 38 -10.53 -59.72 26.24
CA ALA A 38 -11.70 -58.94 26.61
C ALA A 38 -12.17 -58.13 25.38
N PRO A 39 -13.49 -58.02 25.13
CA PRO A 39 -13.99 -57.28 23.99
C PRO A 39 -13.46 -55.85 24.05
N ALA A 40 -12.84 -55.39 22.96
CA ALA A 40 -12.41 -54.02 22.81
C ALA A 40 -13.60 -53.09 23.16
N PRO A 41 -13.39 -52.02 23.94
CA PRO A 41 -14.47 -51.07 24.21
C PRO A 41 -14.97 -50.55 22.86
N ALA A 42 -16.27 -50.68 22.63
CA ALA A 42 -16.92 -50.14 21.45
C ALA A 42 -16.49 -48.68 21.23
N PRO A 43 -16.29 -48.22 19.99
CA PRO A 43 -15.89 -46.83 19.74
C PRO A 43 -16.92 -45.92 20.41
N ALA A 44 -16.48 -45.18 21.43
CA ALA A 44 -17.34 -44.28 22.18
C ALA A 44 -18.07 -43.40 21.16
N SER A 45 -19.39 -43.51 21.10
CA SER A 45 -20.21 -42.70 20.22
C SER A 45 -19.88 -41.25 20.51
N ARG A 46 -19.27 -40.54 19.53
CA ARG A 46 -18.94 -39.13 19.68
C ARG A 46 -20.21 -38.41 20.14
N THR A 47 -20.15 -37.87 21.36
CA THR A 47 -21.32 -37.21 21.95
C THR A 47 -21.80 -36.09 21.02
N ALA A 48 -23.09 -35.74 21.07
CA ALA A 48 -23.62 -34.63 20.28
C ALA A 48 -22.82 -33.33 20.51
N LEU A 49 -22.28 -33.14 21.72
CA LEU A 49 -21.39 -32.04 22.09
C LEU A 49 -20.05 -32.08 21.34
N THR A 50 -19.40 -33.24 21.24
CA THR A 50 -18.15 -33.39 20.47
C THR A 50 -18.35 -33.07 18.99
N ARG A 51 -19.48 -33.53 18.40
CA ARG A 51 -19.82 -33.20 17.01
C ARG A 51 -20.08 -31.69 16.82
N ALA A 52 -20.81 -31.07 17.73
CA ALA A 52 -21.06 -29.62 17.68
C ALA A 52 -19.77 -28.80 17.77
N LEU A 53 -18.84 -29.19 18.66
CA LEU A 53 -17.54 -28.52 18.80
C LEU A 53 -16.66 -28.68 17.55
N ASP A 54 -16.63 -29.86 16.95
CA ASP A 54 -15.89 -30.11 15.70
C ASP A 54 -16.49 -29.30 14.54
N THR A 55 -17.83 -29.22 14.44
CA THR A 55 -18.51 -28.37 13.45
C THR A 55 -18.18 -26.90 13.66
N ILE A 56 -18.21 -26.39 14.89
CA ILE A 56 -17.84 -24.99 15.19
C ILE A 56 -16.38 -24.72 14.79
N ARG A 57 -15.45 -25.63 15.07
CA ARG A 57 -14.04 -25.50 14.65
C ARG A 57 -13.90 -25.48 13.13
N SER A 58 -14.59 -26.40 12.44
CA SER A 58 -14.61 -26.46 10.98
C SER A 58 -15.17 -25.18 10.36
N LEU A 59 -16.29 -24.67 10.88
CA LEU A 59 -16.92 -23.44 10.40
C LEU A 59 -16.04 -22.21 10.66
N ARG A 60 -15.36 -22.15 11.81
CA ARG A 60 -14.39 -21.09 12.09
C ARG A 60 -13.21 -21.14 11.13
N ALA A 61 -12.63 -22.32 10.90
CA ALA A 61 -11.53 -22.49 9.93
C ALA A 61 -11.95 -22.10 8.51
N GLN A 62 -13.18 -22.43 8.10
CA GLN A 62 -13.75 -22.01 6.81
C GLN A 62 -13.95 -20.49 6.74
N LEU A 63 -14.44 -19.86 7.81
CA LEU A 63 -14.61 -18.42 7.88
C LEU A 63 -13.27 -17.68 7.84
N ASP A 64 -12.27 -18.19 8.54
CA ASP A 64 -10.92 -17.62 8.56
C ASP A 64 -10.23 -17.76 7.20
N ALA A 65 -10.39 -18.91 6.52
CA ALA A 65 -9.94 -19.09 5.15
C ALA A 65 -10.66 -18.13 4.18
N GLN A 66 -11.98 -17.99 4.31
CA GLN A 66 -12.74 -17.03 3.51
C GLN A 66 -12.34 -15.58 3.77
N ARG A 67 -11.90 -15.23 4.99
CA ARG A 67 -11.42 -13.89 5.33
C ARG A 67 -10.05 -13.61 4.75
N ALA A 68 -9.15 -14.59 4.72
CA ALA A 68 -7.79 -14.42 4.23
C ALA A 68 -7.74 -14.04 2.74
N ASP A 69 -8.68 -14.53 1.94
CA ASP A 69 -8.71 -14.34 0.48
C ASP A 69 -9.61 -13.17 0.01
N GLN A 70 -10.09 -12.32 0.93
CA GLN A 70 -11.02 -11.26 0.58
C GLN A 70 -10.32 -9.95 0.18
N PRO A 71 -10.68 -9.36 -0.97
CA PRO A 71 -10.26 -8.00 -1.28
C PRO A 71 -10.82 -6.98 -0.28
N LEU A 72 -10.13 -5.85 -0.13
CA LEU A 72 -10.57 -4.76 0.74
C LEU A 72 -11.14 -3.61 -0.07
N ALA A 73 -12.26 -3.06 0.36
CA ALA A 73 -12.85 -1.86 -0.24
C ALA A 73 -12.17 -0.61 0.33
N VAL A 74 -11.82 0.31 -0.57
CA VAL A 74 -11.54 1.71 -0.22
C VAL A 74 -12.88 2.43 -0.18
N VAL A 75 -13.34 2.79 1.02
CA VAL A 75 -14.68 3.37 1.22
C VAL A 75 -14.67 4.88 1.42
N GLY A 76 -13.51 5.46 1.72
CA GLY A 76 -13.32 6.92 1.74
C GLY A 76 -11.87 7.30 1.52
N VAL A 77 -11.68 8.56 1.10
CA VAL A 77 -10.40 9.14 0.72
C VAL A 77 -10.31 10.57 1.23
N GLY A 78 -9.18 10.93 1.82
CA GLY A 78 -8.80 12.32 2.09
C GLY A 78 -7.41 12.58 1.54
N LEU A 79 -7.14 13.79 1.03
CA LEU A 79 -5.82 14.18 0.56
C LEU A 79 -5.52 15.68 0.69
N ARG A 80 -4.22 15.99 0.73
CA ARG A 80 -3.64 17.31 0.52
C ARG A 80 -2.38 17.16 -0.31
N LEU A 81 -2.41 17.69 -1.53
CA LEU A 81 -1.33 17.60 -2.51
C LEU A 81 -0.96 18.99 -3.07
N PRO A 82 0.25 19.15 -3.61
CA PRO A 82 0.71 20.42 -4.18
C PRO A 82 -0.23 21.03 -5.22
N GLY A 83 -0.28 22.36 -5.25
CA GLY A 83 -1.12 23.13 -6.17
C GLY A 83 -2.59 23.21 -5.75
N GLY A 84 -2.84 23.23 -4.44
CA GLY A 84 -4.17 23.40 -3.83
C GLY A 84 -5.13 22.23 -4.06
N ILE A 85 -4.59 21.00 -4.18
CA ILE A 85 -5.39 19.81 -4.46
C ILE A 85 -5.77 19.15 -3.13
N ASP A 86 -7.07 19.11 -2.85
CA ASP A 86 -7.65 18.58 -1.62
C ASP A 86 -8.66 17.43 -1.84
N ASP A 87 -9.00 17.11 -3.09
CA ASP A 87 -9.91 16.02 -3.45
C ASP A 87 -9.46 15.21 -4.69
N LEU A 88 -10.14 14.08 -4.92
CA LEU A 88 -9.84 13.18 -6.03
C LEU A 88 -10.12 13.80 -7.41
N ASP A 89 -11.11 14.68 -7.52
CA ASP A 89 -11.53 15.28 -8.79
C ASP A 89 -10.55 16.37 -9.25
N GLY A 90 -10.10 17.22 -8.33
CA GLY A 90 -9.02 18.18 -8.52
C GLY A 90 -7.70 17.46 -8.84
N TYR A 91 -7.44 16.34 -8.17
CA TYR A 91 -6.26 15.54 -8.47
C TYR A 91 -6.30 14.95 -9.88
N TRP A 92 -7.41 14.33 -10.28
CA TRP A 92 -7.59 13.82 -11.64
C TRP A 92 -7.45 14.92 -12.68
N THR A 93 -8.08 16.08 -12.45
CA THR A 93 -8.01 17.24 -13.36
C THR A 93 -6.56 17.67 -13.59
N ALA A 94 -5.76 17.75 -12.53
CA ALA A 94 -4.35 18.11 -12.63
C ALA A 94 -3.53 17.05 -13.39
N LEU A 95 -3.76 15.76 -13.12
CA LEU A 95 -3.06 14.66 -13.77
C LEU A 95 -3.41 14.55 -15.25
N ALA A 96 -4.70 14.60 -15.60
CA ALA A 96 -5.18 14.51 -16.97
C ALA A 96 -4.70 15.70 -17.83
N ALA A 97 -4.57 16.89 -17.25
CA ALA A 97 -3.98 18.05 -17.91
C ALA A 97 -2.43 18.00 -17.98
N GLY A 98 -1.79 16.97 -17.41
CA GLY A 98 -0.33 16.86 -17.37
C GLY A 98 0.34 18.00 -16.62
N ARG A 99 -0.29 18.55 -15.57
CA ARG A 99 0.28 19.70 -14.84
C ARG A 99 1.58 19.30 -14.14
N ASP A 100 2.59 20.15 -14.29
CA ASP A 100 3.78 20.19 -13.44
C ASP A 100 3.45 21.03 -12.21
N LEU A 101 3.50 20.39 -11.03
CA LEU A 101 3.17 20.99 -9.73
C LEU A 101 4.42 21.28 -8.90
N VAL A 102 5.60 21.15 -9.51
CA VAL A 102 6.86 21.57 -8.90
C VAL A 102 6.98 23.08 -9.03
N THR A 103 7.05 23.76 -7.89
CA THR A 103 7.16 25.22 -7.80
C THR A 103 8.38 25.60 -6.96
N PRO A 104 8.85 26.87 -7.05
CA PRO A 104 9.79 27.39 -6.08
C PRO A 104 9.18 27.45 -4.67
N LEU A 105 9.95 27.12 -3.63
CA LEU A 105 9.55 27.29 -2.23
C LEU A 105 9.25 28.78 -1.97
N SER A 106 8.12 29.07 -1.33
CA SER A 106 7.68 30.45 -1.11
C SER A 106 8.61 31.20 -0.15
N GLN A 107 8.69 32.53 -0.31
CA GLN A 107 9.49 33.39 0.57
C GLN A 107 9.01 33.32 2.02
N THR A 108 7.69 33.23 2.23
CA THR A 108 7.08 33.06 3.56
C THR A 108 7.58 31.78 4.24
N ARG A 109 7.58 30.65 3.53
CA ARG A 109 8.08 29.36 4.05
C ARG A 109 9.59 29.36 4.29
N MET A 110 10.36 30.10 3.49
CA MET A 110 11.81 30.23 3.68
C MET A 110 12.20 31.18 4.83
N GLY A 111 11.41 32.22 5.09
CA GLY A 111 11.72 33.31 6.03
C GLY A 111 12.32 32.90 7.38
N PRO A 112 11.73 31.93 8.10
CA PRO A 112 12.24 31.44 9.40
C PRO A 112 13.68 30.91 9.36
N PHE A 113 14.15 30.44 8.21
CA PHE A 113 15.50 29.90 8.02
C PHE A 113 16.20 30.46 6.78
N ALA A 114 15.92 31.71 6.41
CA ALA A 114 16.32 32.28 5.11
C ALA A 114 17.81 32.06 4.77
N ASP A 115 18.70 32.30 5.72
CA ASP A 115 20.15 32.15 5.54
C ASP A 115 20.60 30.69 5.34
N GLN A 116 19.82 29.73 5.84
CA GLN A 116 20.15 28.31 5.81
C GLN A 116 19.74 27.62 4.49
N TRP A 117 18.87 28.26 3.70
CA TRP A 117 18.45 27.80 2.37
C TRP A 117 19.46 28.15 1.27
N ALA A 118 20.47 28.97 1.57
CA ALA A 118 21.51 29.32 0.62
C ALA A 118 22.24 28.06 0.10
N GLY A 119 22.34 27.94 -1.22
CA GLY A 119 22.97 26.79 -1.88
C GLY A 119 22.15 25.50 -1.91
N LEU A 120 20.93 25.49 -1.36
CA LEU A 120 20.04 24.33 -1.38
C LEU A 120 19.04 24.37 -2.54
N HIS A 121 18.54 23.19 -2.91
CA HIS A 121 17.42 23.05 -3.82
C HIS A 121 16.17 23.68 -3.20
N ARG A 122 15.54 24.57 -3.96
CA ARG A 122 14.35 25.34 -3.56
C ARG A 122 13.18 25.14 -4.51
N LYS A 123 13.21 24.06 -5.30
CA LYS A 123 12.09 23.62 -6.15
C LYS A 123 11.57 22.30 -5.62
N GLY A 124 10.26 22.16 -5.58
CA GLY A 124 9.56 20.98 -5.07
C GLY A 124 8.06 21.11 -5.24
N GLY A 125 7.34 20.02 -5.00
CA GLY A 125 5.89 20.12 -4.81
C GLY A 125 5.63 20.56 -3.38
N PHE A 126 5.19 21.80 -3.18
CA PHE A 126 4.93 22.33 -1.83
C PHE A 126 3.43 22.51 -1.62
N LEU A 127 3.00 22.32 -0.38
CA LEU A 127 1.70 22.82 0.08
C LEU A 127 1.86 24.31 0.40
N ASP A 128 0.80 25.09 0.12
CA ASP A 128 0.85 26.54 0.25
C ASP A 128 1.01 26.97 1.71
N GLU A 129 0.10 26.53 2.58
CA GLU A 129 0.11 26.77 4.03
C GLU A 129 0.13 25.45 4.80
N VAL A 130 1.06 25.32 5.73
CA VAL A 130 1.25 24.08 6.53
C VAL A 130 1.25 24.35 8.03
N MET A 131 1.24 25.62 8.44
CA MET A 131 1.33 26.01 9.85
C MET A 131 -0.05 26.30 10.46
N ASP A 132 -1.06 26.52 9.63
CA ASP A 132 -2.44 26.74 10.06
C ASP A 132 -3.10 25.43 10.50
N PHE A 133 -4.00 25.52 11.47
CA PHE A 133 -4.71 24.37 12.03
C PHE A 133 -5.89 24.82 12.89
N ASP A 134 -7.07 24.22 12.70
CA ASP A 134 -8.22 24.45 13.57
C ASP A 134 -8.12 23.67 14.89
N ALA A 135 -7.30 24.19 15.80
CA ALA A 135 -7.09 23.55 17.11
C ALA A 135 -8.37 23.45 17.95
N GLY A 136 -9.30 24.41 17.79
CA GLY A 136 -10.55 24.43 18.54
C GLY A 136 -11.47 23.28 18.15
N PHE A 137 -11.56 23.00 16.85
CA PHE A 137 -12.33 21.87 16.31
C PHE A 137 -11.87 20.52 16.88
N PHE A 138 -10.55 20.30 16.95
CA PHE A 138 -9.97 19.05 17.49
C PHE A 138 -9.80 19.03 19.02
N GLY A 139 -10.32 20.04 19.74
CA GLY A 139 -10.21 20.12 21.20
C GLY A 139 -8.77 20.28 21.71
N ILE A 140 -7.86 20.78 20.87
CA ILE A 140 -6.45 20.98 21.20
C ILE A 140 -6.24 22.40 21.70
N GLY A 141 -5.64 22.53 22.88
CA GLY A 141 -5.37 23.85 23.48
C GLY A 141 -4.35 24.64 22.66
N GLY A 142 -4.50 25.97 22.57
CA GLY A 142 -3.62 26.81 21.73
C GLY A 142 -2.13 26.74 22.07
N ARG A 143 -1.76 26.43 23.32
CA ARG A 143 -0.35 26.17 23.70
C ARG A 143 0.17 24.87 23.09
N GLU A 144 -0.65 23.81 23.10
CA GLU A 144 -0.30 22.52 22.52
C GLU A 144 -0.24 22.64 20.99
N ALA A 145 -1.22 23.29 20.37
CA ALA A 145 -1.26 23.48 18.92
C ALA A 145 0.02 24.12 18.37
N ARG A 146 0.57 25.15 19.04
CA ARG A 146 1.83 25.80 18.64
C ARG A 146 3.08 24.92 18.78
N ARG A 147 3.01 23.83 19.54
CA ARG A 147 4.11 22.89 19.78
C ARG A 147 3.90 21.54 19.10
N LEU A 148 2.83 21.40 18.33
CA LEU A 148 2.42 20.18 17.63
C LEU A 148 3.03 20.16 16.23
N ASP A 149 3.67 19.07 15.81
CA ASP A 149 4.19 18.95 14.43
C ASP A 149 3.05 19.21 13.41
N PRO A 150 3.22 20.14 12.44
CA PRO A 150 2.34 20.31 11.29
C PRO A 150 1.86 19.02 10.62
N GLN A 151 2.69 17.99 10.57
CA GLN A 151 2.31 16.69 10.00
C GLN A 151 1.19 16.03 10.82
N HIS A 152 1.22 16.15 12.15
CA HIS A 152 0.17 15.62 13.02
C HIS A 152 -1.15 16.39 12.86
N ARG A 153 -1.05 17.71 12.65
CA ARG A 153 -2.21 18.59 12.39
C ARG A 153 -2.88 18.20 11.08
N LEU A 154 -2.08 18.06 10.02
CA LEU A 154 -2.55 17.66 8.71
C LEU A 154 -3.19 16.26 8.71
N LEU A 155 -2.62 15.31 9.47
CA LEU A 155 -3.21 13.98 9.64
C LEU A 155 -4.59 14.04 10.30
N LEU A 156 -4.83 14.94 11.27
CA LEU A 156 -6.13 15.10 11.91
C LEU A 156 -7.18 15.62 10.93
N GLU A 157 -6.85 16.68 10.20
CA GLU A 157 -7.74 17.27 9.17
C GLU A 157 -8.07 16.28 8.07
N VAL A 158 -7.05 15.66 7.47
CA VAL A 158 -7.24 14.73 6.36
C VAL A 158 -7.93 13.42 6.82
N ALA A 159 -7.73 12.99 8.07
CA ALA A 159 -8.42 11.80 8.59
C ALA A 159 -9.90 12.09 8.79
N TRP A 160 -10.23 13.28 9.27
CA TRP A 160 -11.62 13.74 9.39
C TRP A 160 -12.31 13.75 8.03
N GLU A 161 -11.69 14.35 7.03
CA GLU A 161 -12.25 14.43 5.67
C GLU A 161 -12.38 13.07 4.99
N ALA A 162 -11.41 12.17 5.20
CA ALA A 162 -11.51 10.80 4.70
C ALA A 162 -12.69 10.04 5.31
N LEU A 163 -13.03 10.32 6.58
CA LEU A 163 -14.20 9.76 7.26
C LEU A 163 -15.51 10.39 6.78
N GLU A 164 -15.52 11.69 6.50
CA GLU A 164 -16.65 12.37 5.85
C GLU A 164 -16.92 11.80 4.46
N ASP A 165 -15.87 11.61 3.64
CA ASP A 165 -15.94 10.98 2.32
C ASP A 165 -16.45 9.52 2.39
N ALA A 166 -16.12 8.81 3.48
CA ALA A 166 -16.65 7.47 3.78
C ALA A 166 -18.08 7.46 4.33
N ALA A 167 -18.67 8.62 4.65
CA ALA A 167 -19.91 8.75 5.42
C ALA A 167 -19.88 7.97 6.76
N LEU A 168 -18.71 7.93 7.41
CA LEU A 168 -18.49 7.28 8.70
C LEU A 168 -18.27 8.32 9.80
N PRO A 169 -19.32 8.73 10.53
CA PRO A 169 -19.18 9.72 11.59
C PRO A 169 -18.32 9.18 12.74
N PRO A 170 -17.42 10.00 13.34
CA PRO A 170 -16.51 9.55 14.40
C PRO A 170 -17.20 8.89 15.59
N GLU A 171 -18.44 9.28 15.93
CA GLU A 171 -19.21 8.68 17.02
C GLU A 171 -19.43 7.17 16.78
N ARG A 172 -19.60 6.76 15.52
CA ARG A 172 -19.74 5.35 15.15
C ARG A 172 -18.42 4.58 15.19
N LEU A 173 -17.29 5.26 15.08
CA LEU A 173 -15.99 4.60 15.17
C LEU A 173 -15.75 4.04 16.56
N THR A 174 -16.34 4.65 17.60
CA THR A 174 -16.26 4.13 18.99
C THR A 174 -17.00 2.80 19.18
N GLU A 175 -17.91 2.45 18.27
CA GLU A 175 -18.64 1.17 18.27
C GLU A 175 -17.84 0.04 17.59
N THR A 176 -16.70 0.37 16.98
CA THR A 176 -15.86 -0.57 16.23
C THR A 176 -14.41 -0.51 16.70
N ARG A 177 -13.64 -1.57 16.47
CA ARG A 177 -12.18 -1.50 16.57
C ARG A 177 -11.69 -0.90 15.27
N THR A 178 -11.59 0.43 15.23
CA THR A 178 -10.99 1.13 14.09
C THR A 178 -9.48 1.25 14.29
N GLY A 179 -8.69 0.79 13.32
CA GLY A 179 -7.22 0.93 13.32
C GLY A 179 -6.73 2.17 12.57
N PHE A 180 -5.54 2.65 12.90
CA PHE A 180 -4.87 3.77 12.22
C PHE A 180 -3.38 3.47 11.97
N PHE A 181 -2.99 3.43 10.71
CA PHE A 181 -1.63 3.08 10.28
C PHE A 181 -1.09 4.23 9.45
N VAL A 182 0.02 4.85 9.87
CA VAL A 182 0.58 6.02 9.18
C VAL A 182 2.04 5.83 8.80
N GLY A 183 2.34 6.08 7.53
CA GLY A 183 3.70 6.26 7.05
C GLY A 183 4.19 7.68 7.28
N ILE A 184 5.23 7.84 8.09
CA ILE A 184 5.83 9.13 8.43
C ILE A 184 7.32 8.92 8.75
N THR A 185 8.19 9.75 8.16
CA THR A 185 9.65 9.63 8.29
C THR A 185 10.28 10.92 8.79
N ASN A 186 9.89 12.07 8.22
CA ASN A 186 10.57 13.34 8.45
C ASN A 186 10.21 13.97 9.81
N GLN A 187 11.17 14.68 10.42
CA GLN A 187 11.03 15.35 11.73
C GLN A 187 11.60 16.78 11.68
N ASP A 188 11.44 17.47 10.55
CA ASP A 188 11.96 18.84 10.34
C ASP A 188 11.45 19.85 11.38
N TYR A 189 10.30 19.59 12.02
CA TYR A 189 9.78 20.49 13.05
C TYR A 189 10.65 20.54 14.31
N ASP A 190 11.56 19.58 14.52
CA ASP A 190 12.56 19.66 15.58
C ASP A 190 13.50 20.86 15.45
N ASP A 191 13.71 21.39 14.23
CA ASP A 191 14.49 22.62 14.01
C ASP A 191 13.75 23.89 14.47
N TRP A 192 12.44 23.78 14.71
CA TRP A 192 11.60 24.84 15.27
C TRP A 192 11.52 24.80 16.80
N ARG A 193 12.29 23.91 17.43
CA ARG A 193 12.25 23.67 18.88
C ARG A 193 12.58 24.96 19.66
N PRO A 194 11.66 25.43 20.52
CA PRO A 194 11.90 26.62 21.32
C PRO A 194 12.97 26.34 22.39
N ALA A 195 13.57 27.39 22.96
CA ALA A 195 14.57 27.24 24.02
C ALA A 195 13.98 26.63 25.31
N ASP A 196 12.71 26.91 25.60
CA ASP A 196 11.94 26.43 26.75
C ASP A 196 11.12 25.18 26.41
N VAL A 197 11.81 24.08 26.11
CA VAL A 197 11.18 22.79 25.84
C VAL A 197 10.50 22.24 27.10
N ASP A 198 9.31 21.70 26.93
CA ASP A 198 8.53 21.03 27.98
C ASP A 198 8.00 19.67 27.47
N ALA A 199 7.30 18.95 28.34
CA ALA A 199 6.69 17.66 27.98
C ALA A 199 5.69 17.78 26.81
N VAL A 200 5.06 18.95 26.62
CA VAL A 200 4.10 19.18 25.53
C VAL A 200 4.80 19.12 24.18
N TRP A 201 6.02 19.62 24.06
CA TRP A 201 6.84 19.46 22.85
C TRP A 201 7.12 17.99 22.53
N GLY A 202 7.54 17.20 23.53
CA GLY A 202 7.83 15.78 23.32
C GLY A 202 6.61 15.00 22.81
N ILE A 203 5.44 15.24 23.41
CA ILE A 203 4.15 14.64 23.00
C ILE A 203 3.68 15.18 21.64
N GLY A 204 4.03 16.43 21.32
CA GLY A 204 3.66 17.09 20.07
C GLY A 204 4.41 16.58 18.84
N ASN A 205 5.63 16.05 19.00
CA ASN A 205 6.53 15.88 17.85
C ASN A 205 7.04 14.46 17.65
N ALA A 206 7.17 13.62 18.69
CA ALA A 206 7.71 12.28 18.45
C ALA A 206 6.77 11.45 17.54
N ILE A 207 7.36 10.77 16.54
CA ILE A 207 6.66 10.01 15.50
C ILE A 207 5.56 9.09 16.04
N CYS A 208 5.79 8.42 17.18
CA CYS A 208 4.79 7.51 17.76
C CYS A 208 3.47 8.22 18.14
N TYR A 209 3.52 9.51 18.50
CA TYR A 209 2.33 10.29 18.81
C TYR A 209 1.54 10.69 17.57
N SER A 210 2.08 10.59 16.34
CA SER A 210 1.28 10.83 15.12
C SER A 210 0.05 9.91 15.09
N ALA A 211 0.27 8.61 15.24
CA ALA A 211 -0.78 7.61 15.25
C ALA A 211 -1.62 7.66 16.52
N GLY A 212 -0.97 7.77 17.68
CA GLY A 212 -1.65 7.83 18.97
C GLY A 212 -2.58 9.04 19.09
N ARG A 213 -2.22 10.18 18.51
CA ARG A 213 -3.02 11.41 18.55
C ARG A 213 -4.27 11.32 17.69
N VAL A 214 -4.16 10.81 16.47
CA VAL A 214 -5.35 10.57 15.63
C VAL A 214 -6.27 9.57 16.31
N ALA A 215 -5.72 8.48 16.84
CA ALA A 215 -6.49 7.49 17.59
C ALA A 215 -7.19 8.10 18.82
N PHE A 216 -6.48 8.89 19.62
CA PHE A 216 -7.03 9.56 20.78
C PHE A 216 -8.15 10.55 20.41
N THR A 217 -7.91 11.37 19.39
CA THR A 217 -8.84 12.45 19.00
C THR A 217 -10.13 11.90 18.40
N LEU A 218 -10.05 10.80 17.63
CA LEU A 218 -11.20 10.17 16.98
C LEU A 218 -11.80 8.99 17.78
N GLY A 219 -11.27 8.69 18.97
CA GLY A 219 -11.76 7.60 19.82
C GLY A 219 -11.51 6.19 19.24
N LEU A 220 -10.44 6.00 18.48
CA LEU A 220 -10.12 4.73 17.81
C LEU A 220 -9.52 3.73 18.81
N THR A 221 -10.00 2.49 18.79
CA THR A 221 -9.60 1.44 19.75
C THR A 221 -8.90 0.23 19.12
N GLY A 222 -8.74 0.24 17.78
CA GLY A 222 -7.95 -0.77 17.06
C GLY A 222 -6.45 -0.47 17.09
N PRO A 223 -5.64 -1.23 16.32
CA PRO A 223 -4.20 -1.00 16.23
C PRO A 223 -3.89 0.43 15.73
N ALA A 224 -3.02 1.15 16.44
CA ALA A 224 -2.58 2.48 16.05
C ALA A 224 -1.04 2.52 16.00
N MET A 225 -0.46 2.74 14.82
CA MET A 225 0.99 2.72 14.67
C MET A 225 1.52 3.65 13.59
N ALA A 226 2.67 4.26 13.91
CA ALA A 226 3.49 4.98 12.97
C ALA A 226 4.58 4.06 12.42
N VAL A 227 4.86 4.14 11.13
CA VAL A 227 5.80 3.28 10.43
C VAL A 227 6.75 4.13 9.59
N ASP A 228 8.04 3.85 9.73
CA ASP A 228 9.10 4.46 8.92
C ASP A 228 9.88 3.36 8.19
N THR A 229 9.61 3.25 6.90
CA THR A 229 10.39 2.47 5.94
C THR A 229 10.86 3.36 4.79
N SER A 230 11.11 4.65 5.09
CA SER A 230 11.46 5.68 4.11
C SER A 230 10.36 5.85 3.04
N CYS A 231 10.70 5.83 1.75
CA CYS A 231 9.77 6.10 0.66
C CYS A 231 8.61 5.09 0.53
N SER A 232 8.72 3.89 1.11
CA SER A 232 7.67 2.87 1.07
C SER A 232 6.66 2.96 2.23
N SER A 233 6.89 3.85 3.20
CA SER A 233 6.15 3.89 4.47
C SER A 233 4.63 3.88 4.32
N SER A 234 4.08 4.67 3.39
CA SER A 234 2.62 4.70 3.17
C SER A 234 2.06 3.41 2.58
N LEU A 235 2.76 2.73 1.67
CA LEU A 235 2.29 1.42 1.18
C LEU A 235 2.47 0.32 2.21
N VAL A 236 3.50 0.41 3.07
CA VAL A 236 3.63 -0.47 4.23
C VAL A 236 2.46 -0.25 5.20
N ALA A 237 2.07 0.99 5.47
CA ALA A 237 0.89 1.29 6.28
C ALA A 237 -0.40 0.70 5.69
N VAL A 238 -0.59 0.80 4.36
CA VAL A 238 -1.71 0.15 3.65
C VAL A 238 -1.66 -1.37 3.79
N HIS A 239 -0.48 -2.00 3.63
CA HIS A 239 -0.33 -3.44 3.82
C HIS A 239 -0.69 -3.87 5.25
N LEU A 240 -0.21 -3.15 6.27
CA LEU A 240 -0.48 -3.47 7.67
C LEU A 240 -1.96 -3.28 8.01
N ALA A 241 -2.59 -2.21 7.54
CA ALA A 241 -4.03 -2.00 7.64
C ALA A 241 -4.81 -3.16 6.99
N ARG A 242 -4.35 -3.63 5.82
CA ARG A 242 -4.93 -4.81 5.17
C ARG A 242 -4.81 -6.06 6.04
N GLN A 243 -3.62 -6.34 6.57
CA GLN A 243 -3.41 -7.51 7.41
C GLN A 243 -4.28 -7.48 8.67
N ALA A 244 -4.39 -6.32 9.33
CA ALA A 244 -5.23 -6.17 10.52
C ALA A 244 -6.73 -6.44 10.23
N LEU A 245 -7.23 -5.96 9.09
CA LEU A 245 -8.62 -6.22 8.64
C LEU A 245 -8.85 -7.70 8.32
N LEU A 246 -7.93 -8.36 7.62
CA LEU A 246 -8.04 -9.77 7.25
C LEU A 246 -7.95 -10.69 8.48
N ARG A 247 -7.11 -10.33 9.46
CA ARG A 247 -6.96 -11.05 10.74
C ARG A 247 -8.08 -10.75 11.74
N GLY A 248 -8.97 -9.80 11.43
CA GLY A 248 -10.04 -9.40 12.34
C GLY A 248 -9.56 -8.67 13.59
N GLU A 249 -8.40 -8.03 13.53
CA GLU A 249 -7.88 -7.14 14.59
C GLU A 249 -8.66 -5.82 14.62
N CYS A 250 -9.19 -5.41 13.47
CA CYS A 250 -10.09 -4.28 13.30
C CYS A 250 -11.24 -4.59 12.30
N GLU A 251 -12.30 -3.78 12.35
CA GLU A 251 -13.39 -3.81 11.37
C GLU A 251 -13.29 -2.69 10.33
N VAL A 252 -12.65 -1.59 10.70
CA VAL A 252 -12.32 -0.43 9.86
C VAL A 252 -10.85 -0.12 10.06
N ALA A 253 -10.13 0.28 9.01
CA ALA A 253 -8.76 0.75 9.14
C ALA A 253 -8.53 1.99 8.29
N LEU A 254 -7.88 2.99 8.87
CA LEU A 254 -7.35 4.13 8.15
C LEU A 254 -5.87 3.84 7.86
N ALA A 255 -5.48 3.96 6.59
CA ALA A 255 -4.08 3.92 6.18
C ALA A 255 -3.69 5.27 5.62
N ALA A 256 -2.57 5.81 6.08
CA ALA A 256 -2.15 7.18 5.85
C ALA A 256 -0.68 7.27 5.41
N GLY A 257 -0.35 8.35 4.71
CA GLY A 257 1.01 8.80 4.49
C GLY A 257 1.08 10.31 4.61
N VAL A 258 2.08 10.85 5.30
CA VAL A 258 2.32 12.30 5.40
C VAL A 258 3.79 12.61 5.22
N ASN A 259 4.08 13.73 4.55
CA ASN A 259 5.41 14.31 4.47
C ASN A 259 5.31 15.84 4.37
N LEU A 260 6.06 16.56 5.20
CA LEU A 260 6.22 18.02 5.09
C LEU A 260 7.70 18.40 5.17
N ILE A 261 8.08 19.50 4.51
CA ILE A 261 9.42 20.06 4.45
C ILE A 261 9.39 21.44 5.11
N VAL A 262 9.48 21.45 6.43
CA VAL A 262 9.32 22.68 7.24
C VAL A 262 10.65 23.31 7.65
N SER A 263 11.79 22.67 7.31
CA SER A 263 13.13 23.20 7.57
C SER A 263 14.13 22.82 6.45
N PRO A 264 15.28 23.51 6.34
CA PRO A 264 16.30 23.17 5.35
C PRO A 264 17.19 21.97 5.73
N ALA A 265 17.13 21.46 6.97
CA ALA A 265 18.11 20.50 7.46
C ALA A 265 18.04 19.16 6.70
N SER A 266 16.86 18.57 6.56
CA SER A 266 16.66 17.35 5.77
C SER A 266 17.02 17.55 4.30
N THR A 267 16.69 18.72 3.72
CA THR A 267 17.05 19.06 2.33
C THR A 267 18.57 19.07 2.14
N ARG A 268 19.32 19.60 3.10
CA ARG A 268 20.80 19.62 3.07
C ARG A 268 21.37 18.20 3.08
N LEU A 269 20.86 17.33 3.95
CA LEU A 269 21.32 15.94 4.06
C LEU A 269 21.06 15.16 2.77
N ILE A 270 19.86 15.29 2.19
CA ILE A 270 19.52 14.62 0.92
C ILE A 270 20.29 15.24 -0.25
N SER A 271 20.57 16.54 -0.24
CA SER A 271 21.42 17.16 -1.25
C SER A 271 22.85 16.60 -1.23
N GLN A 272 23.39 16.30 -0.04
CA GLN A 272 24.74 15.72 0.13
C GLN A 272 24.83 14.26 -0.33
N SER A 273 23.70 13.53 -0.39
CA SER A 273 23.69 12.16 -0.92
C SER A 273 23.69 12.09 -2.45
N GLY A 274 23.57 13.24 -3.14
CA GLY A 274 23.62 13.32 -4.60
C GLY A 274 22.38 12.78 -5.31
N LEU A 275 21.27 12.59 -4.59
CA LEU A 275 20.03 12.03 -5.14
C LEU A 275 19.07 13.07 -5.74
N LEU A 276 19.28 14.36 -5.46
CA LEU A 276 18.43 15.43 -5.97
C LEU A 276 18.79 15.79 -7.40
N ALA A 277 17.77 15.95 -8.24
CA ALA A 277 17.92 16.41 -9.61
C ALA A 277 18.37 17.89 -9.63
N PRO A 278 19.47 18.25 -10.33
CA PRO A 278 19.94 19.63 -10.43
C PRO A 278 18.92 20.62 -10.98
N ASP A 279 18.05 20.18 -11.89
CA ASP A 279 16.97 20.98 -12.48
C ASP A 279 15.69 21.02 -11.63
N GLY A 280 15.63 20.21 -10.57
CA GLY A 280 14.49 20.12 -9.69
C GLY A 280 13.30 19.40 -10.32
N LEU A 281 13.51 18.42 -11.21
CA LEU A 281 12.43 17.64 -11.81
C LEU A 281 12.67 16.12 -11.72
N CYS A 282 11.63 15.37 -11.34
CA CYS A 282 11.61 13.91 -11.51
C CYS A 282 11.31 13.58 -12.98
N LYS A 283 12.20 12.85 -13.65
CA LYS A 283 12.08 12.50 -15.08
C LYS A 283 12.11 10.97 -15.28
N PRO A 284 11.15 10.23 -14.70
CA PRO A 284 11.15 8.77 -14.72
C PRO A 284 11.22 8.23 -16.15
N PHE A 285 12.12 7.28 -16.35
CA PHE A 285 12.36 6.52 -17.58
C PHE A 285 12.87 7.35 -18.78
N ASP A 286 13.07 8.66 -18.62
CA ASP A 286 13.61 9.53 -19.66
C ASP A 286 15.15 9.46 -19.69
N ALA A 287 15.75 9.68 -20.86
CA ALA A 287 17.20 9.72 -21.04
C ALA A 287 17.90 10.80 -20.19
N ARG A 288 17.16 11.79 -19.69
CA ARG A 288 17.66 12.86 -18.82
C ARG A 288 17.47 12.57 -17.33
N ALA A 289 16.99 11.38 -16.94
CA ALA A 289 16.86 10.95 -15.55
C ALA A 289 18.19 11.15 -14.79
N ASN A 290 18.17 12.02 -13.77
CA ASN A 290 19.37 12.50 -13.07
C ASN A 290 19.13 12.78 -11.57
N GLY A 291 18.08 12.20 -11.00
CA GLY A 291 17.70 12.41 -9.59
C GLY A 291 16.20 12.66 -9.45
N PHE A 292 15.77 12.85 -8.20
CA PHE A 292 14.40 13.22 -7.88
C PHE A 292 14.31 14.63 -7.30
N THR A 293 13.10 15.14 -7.14
CA THR A 293 12.82 16.41 -6.46
C THR A 293 11.88 16.15 -5.30
N ARG A 294 12.09 16.81 -4.17
CA ARG A 294 11.29 16.59 -2.96
C ARG A 294 9.88 17.17 -3.10
N SER A 295 8.95 16.65 -2.31
CA SER A 295 7.56 17.10 -2.31
C SER A 295 6.88 16.87 -0.98
N GLU A 296 5.81 17.60 -0.74
CA GLU A 296 4.96 17.58 0.44
C GLU A 296 3.60 16.95 0.12
N GLY A 297 2.93 16.42 1.14
CA GLY A 297 1.53 16.05 1.03
C GLY A 297 1.09 15.07 2.09
N CYS A 298 -0.22 14.86 2.12
CA CYS A 298 -0.89 13.87 2.94
C CYS A 298 -1.94 13.13 2.11
N GLY A 299 -2.11 11.84 2.35
CA GLY A 299 -3.23 11.09 1.84
C GLY A 299 -3.65 10.01 2.83
N ILE A 300 -4.96 9.78 2.90
CA ILE A 300 -5.58 8.79 3.78
C ILE A 300 -6.63 8.03 3.00
N VAL A 301 -6.66 6.70 3.19
CA VAL A 301 -7.72 5.83 2.71
C VAL A 301 -8.40 5.15 3.89
N VAL A 302 -9.73 5.09 3.86
CA VAL A 302 -10.54 4.31 4.80
C VAL A 302 -10.86 2.96 4.18
N LEU A 303 -10.51 1.90 4.89
CA LEU A 303 -10.56 0.52 4.40
C LEU A 303 -11.54 -0.32 5.22
N LYS A 304 -12.32 -1.12 4.52
CA LYS A 304 -13.18 -2.17 5.09
C LYS A 304 -13.01 -3.46 4.29
N ARG A 305 -13.33 -4.61 4.87
CA ARG A 305 -13.49 -5.83 4.07
C ARG A 305 -14.59 -5.61 3.03
N LEU A 306 -14.38 -6.04 1.79
CA LEU A 306 -15.34 -5.80 0.70
C LEU A 306 -16.75 -6.32 1.05
N ALA A 307 -16.85 -7.45 1.75
CA ALA A 307 -18.13 -7.99 2.21
C ALA A 307 -18.82 -7.07 3.23
N ASP A 308 -18.07 -6.46 4.15
CA ASP A 308 -18.61 -5.52 5.14
C ASP A 308 -19.03 -4.22 4.46
N ALA A 309 -18.24 -3.72 3.50
CA ALA A 309 -18.58 -2.53 2.75
C ALA A 309 -19.87 -2.69 1.95
N ARG A 310 -20.07 -3.87 1.33
CA ARG A 310 -21.32 -4.22 0.64
C ARG A 310 -22.51 -4.36 1.59
N ARG A 311 -22.31 -5.01 2.74
CA ARG A 311 -23.35 -5.15 3.76
C ARG A 311 -23.82 -3.79 4.25
N ASP A 312 -22.88 -2.88 4.47
CA ASP A 312 -23.15 -1.56 5.03
C ASP A 312 -23.55 -0.53 3.95
N ASN A 313 -23.57 -0.94 2.68
CA ASN A 313 -23.90 -0.12 1.52
C ASN A 313 -23.00 1.12 1.40
N ASP A 314 -21.71 0.95 1.68
CA ASP A 314 -20.72 2.00 1.52
C ASP A 314 -20.47 2.28 0.03
N ARG A 315 -20.11 3.53 -0.28
CA ARG A 315 -19.51 3.85 -1.57
C ARG A 315 -18.13 3.20 -1.64
N ILE A 316 -17.85 2.48 -2.72
CA ILE A 316 -16.55 1.82 -2.94
C ILE A 316 -15.81 2.56 -4.05
N HIS A 317 -14.71 3.22 -3.70
CA HIS A 317 -13.86 3.94 -4.66
C HIS A 317 -13.07 2.96 -5.53
N ALA A 318 -12.49 1.95 -4.91
CA ALA A 318 -11.72 0.90 -5.53
C ALA A 318 -11.58 -0.28 -4.55
N VAL A 319 -10.89 -1.32 -5.01
CA VAL A 319 -10.59 -2.50 -4.20
C VAL A 319 -9.08 -2.71 -4.13
N ILE A 320 -8.54 -2.99 -2.95
CA ILE A 320 -7.18 -3.51 -2.77
C ILE A 320 -7.25 -5.03 -2.86
N ALA A 321 -6.78 -5.59 -3.98
CA ALA A 321 -6.87 -7.01 -4.27
C ALA A 321 -5.75 -7.80 -3.57
N GLY A 322 -4.53 -7.24 -3.54
CA GLY A 322 -3.40 -7.87 -2.86
C GLY A 322 -2.29 -6.87 -2.56
N SER A 323 -1.35 -7.30 -1.73
CA SER A 323 -0.19 -6.51 -1.35
C SER A 323 0.94 -7.41 -0.84
N ALA A 324 2.18 -6.99 -1.07
CA ALA A 324 3.35 -7.67 -0.52
C ALA A 324 4.43 -6.68 -0.10
N LEU A 325 5.22 -7.10 0.89
CA LEU A 325 6.40 -6.40 1.38
C LEU A 325 7.61 -7.33 1.31
N ASN A 326 8.79 -6.80 1.03
CA ASN A 326 10.05 -7.51 1.25
C ASN A 326 11.21 -6.54 1.52
N GLN A 327 12.43 -7.06 1.51
CA GLN A 327 13.66 -6.32 1.77
C GLN A 327 14.73 -6.64 0.73
N ASP A 328 15.50 -5.63 0.34
CA ASP A 328 16.60 -5.75 -0.62
C ASP A 328 17.75 -6.62 -0.11
N GLY A 329 17.85 -6.78 1.21
CA GLY A 329 18.87 -7.60 1.86
C GLY A 329 20.28 -7.09 1.57
N ARG A 330 21.21 -8.01 1.25
CA ARG A 330 22.57 -7.65 0.88
C ARG A 330 22.63 -7.25 -0.60
N SER A 331 22.49 -5.94 -0.88
CA SER A 331 22.68 -5.36 -2.22
C SER A 331 24.06 -4.68 -2.35
N ALA A 332 24.29 -3.95 -3.45
CA ALA A 332 25.58 -3.31 -3.74
C ALA A 332 25.97 -2.20 -2.74
N SER A 333 24.99 -1.57 -2.09
CA SER A 333 25.16 -0.66 -0.97
C SER A 333 23.86 -0.59 -0.17
N ILE A 334 23.89 -0.06 1.05
CA ILE A 334 22.68 0.06 1.89
C ILE A 334 21.53 0.82 1.23
N THR A 335 21.84 1.70 0.26
CA THR A 335 20.86 2.51 -0.48
C THR A 335 20.66 2.06 -1.93
N ALA A 336 21.33 0.99 -2.38
CA ALA A 336 21.23 0.51 -3.75
C ALA A 336 20.02 -0.41 -3.90
N PRO A 337 19.12 -0.16 -4.87
CA PRO A 337 17.96 -1.01 -5.10
C PRO A 337 18.37 -2.38 -5.65
N ASN A 338 17.49 -3.38 -5.49
CA ASN A 338 17.74 -4.76 -5.92
C ASN A 338 16.65 -5.28 -6.88
N VAL A 339 17.00 -5.51 -8.15
CA VAL A 339 16.12 -6.08 -9.19
C VAL A 339 15.38 -7.32 -8.70
N ARG A 340 16.09 -8.26 -8.07
CA ARG A 340 15.50 -9.55 -7.69
C ARG A 340 14.43 -9.36 -6.62
N SER A 341 14.70 -8.48 -5.66
CA SER A 341 13.75 -8.15 -4.60
C SER A 341 12.51 -7.45 -5.15
N GLN A 342 12.68 -6.58 -6.16
CA GLN A 342 11.54 -5.95 -6.84
C GLN A 342 10.72 -6.96 -7.67
N ILE A 343 11.36 -7.91 -8.35
CA ILE A 343 10.67 -9.04 -9.01
C ILE A 343 9.85 -9.83 -7.99
N ASP A 344 10.49 -10.21 -6.88
CA ASP A 344 9.86 -11.08 -5.88
C ASP A 344 8.69 -10.38 -5.16
N VAL A 345 8.75 -9.07 -4.90
CA VAL A 345 7.64 -8.35 -4.25
C VAL A 345 6.43 -8.17 -5.18
N ILE A 346 6.67 -7.90 -6.48
CA ILE A 346 5.58 -7.79 -7.47
C ILE A 346 4.91 -9.16 -7.65
N ALA A 347 5.71 -10.22 -7.79
CA ALA A 347 5.21 -11.59 -7.92
C ALA A 347 4.44 -12.05 -6.66
N ALA A 348 4.92 -11.71 -5.46
CA ALA A 348 4.24 -12.02 -4.21
C ALA A 348 2.90 -11.31 -4.08
N ALA A 349 2.80 -10.04 -4.50
CA ALA A 349 1.54 -9.31 -4.48
C ALA A 349 0.51 -9.89 -5.47
N LEU A 350 0.96 -10.32 -6.66
CA LEU A 350 0.12 -11.04 -7.63
C LEU A 350 -0.41 -12.35 -7.03
N ALA A 351 0.47 -13.12 -6.38
CA ALA A 351 0.10 -14.38 -5.73
C ALA A 351 -0.90 -14.15 -4.58
N ASP A 352 -0.68 -13.13 -3.74
CA ASP A 352 -1.60 -12.74 -2.65
C ASP A 352 -2.97 -12.26 -3.19
N ALA A 353 -3.02 -11.71 -4.41
CA ALA A 353 -4.27 -11.34 -5.08
C ALA A 353 -4.93 -12.50 -5.87
N GLY A 354 -4.24 -13.64 -6.04
CA GLY A 354 -4.68 -14.70 -6.97
C GLY A 354 -4.73 -14.25 -8.44
N LEU A 355 -3.89 -13.28 -8.81
CA LEU A 355 -3.85 -12.67 -10.15
C LEU A 355 -2.61 -13.06 -10.93
N THR A 356 -2.66 -12.85 -12.24
CA THR A 356 -1.54 -13.05 -13.16
C THR A 356 -1.05 -11.73 -13.74
N ALA A 357 0.12 -11.75 -14.38
CA ALA A 357 0.64 -10.60 -15.11
C ALA A 357 -0.36 -10.02 -16.13
N ALA A 358 -1.22 -10.85 -16.72
CA ALA A 358 -2.22 -10.45 -17.72
C ALA A 358 -3.37 -9.61 -17.13
N ASP A 359 -3.56 -9.63 -15.81
CA ASP A 359 -4.64 -8.92 -15.14
C ASP A 359 -4.28 -7.46 -14.84
N ILE A 360 -2.99 -7.11 -14.88
CA ILE A 360 -2.47 -5.76 -14.61
C ILE A 360 -2.40 -4.93 -15.89
N GLY A 361 -3.27 -3.94 -16.06
CA GLY A 361 -3.26 -3.07 -17.26
C GLY A 361 -2.43 -1.79 -17.09
N HIS A 362 -2.22 -1.38 -15.85
CA HIS A 362 -1.44 -0.21 -15.49
C HIS A 362 -0.49 -0.50 -14.34
N LEU A 363 0.68 0.11 -14.35
CA LEU A 363 1.59 0.14 -13.23
C LEU A 363 1.98 1.58 -12.90
N GLU A 364 1.62 1.99 -11.70
CA GLU A 364 2.16 3.19 -11.07
C GLU A 364 3.47 2.80 -10.37
N ALA A 365 4.58 3.10 -11.05
CA ALA A 365 5.92 2.75 -10.62
C ALA A 365 6.39 3.63 -9.44
N HIS A 366 7.43 3.16 -8.75
CA HIS A 366 8.20 4.00 -7.85
C HIS A 366 8.84 5.16 -8.62
N GLY A 367 9.43 4.91 -9.80
CA GLY A 367 9.77 5.87 -10.85
C GLY A 367 10.32 7.20 -10.34
N THR A 368 11.51 7.17 -9.73
CA THR A 368 12.13 8.36 -9.12
C THR A 368 12.86 9.24 -10.13
N GLY A 369 13.13 8.78 -11.34
CA GLY A 369 13.92 9.55 -12.30
C GLY A 369 15.42 9.48 -12.01
N THR A 370 15.88 8.41 -11.34
CA THR A 370 17.30 8.22 -11.03
C THR A 370 17.98 7.38 -12.11
N ALA A 371 19.22 7.73 -12.45
CA ALA A 371 19.96 7.06 -13.54
C ALA A 371 20.22 5.56 -13.29
N LEU A 372 20.21 5.13 -12.02
CA LEU A 372 20.37 3.73 -11.60
C LEU A 372 19.03 3.04 -11.29
N GLY A 373 18.12 3.74 -10.60
CA GLY A 373 16.87 3.14 -10.14
C GLY A 373 15.89 2.84 -11.27
N ASP A 374 15.76 3.74 -12.24
CA ASP A 374 14.79 3.56 -13.33
C ASP A 374 15.08 2.30 -14.19
N PRO A 375 16.34 1.99 -14.58
CA PRO A 375 16.68 0.70 -15.21
C PRO A 375 16.34 -0.52 -14.37
N ILE A 376 16.71 -0.49 -13.08
CA ILE A 376 16.47 -1.61 -12.16
C ILE A 376 14.97 -1.91 -12.01
N GLU A 377 14.17 -0.86 -11.87
CA GLU A 377 12.73 -1.00 -11.75
C GLU A 377 12.09 -1.48 -13.05
N MET A 378 12.46 -0.91 -14.19
CA MET A 378 11.90 -1.32 -15.48
C MET A 378 12.25 -2.78 -15.82
N ASP A 379 13.46 -3.24 -15.49
CA ASP A 379 13.86 -4.64 -15.67
C ASP A 379 13.00 -5.58 -14.83
N ALA A 380 12.72 -5.22 -13.57
CA ALA A 380 11.83 -5.99 -12.70
C ALA A 380 10.40 -6.04 -13.24
N ILE A 381 9.87 -4.90 -13.72
CA ILE A 381 8.55 -4.79 -14.32
C ILE A 381 8.46 -5.65 -15.59
N ALA A 382 9.43 -5.52 -16.50
CA ALA A 382 9.46 -6.29 -17.73
C ALA A 382 9.58 -7.79 -17.47
N THR A 383 10.32 -8.19 -16.42
CA THR A 383 10.47 -9.59 -16.05
C THR A 383 9.17 -10.21 -15.51
N VAL A 384 8.42 -9.49 -14.68
CA VAL A 384 7.22 -10.03 -14.03
C VAL A 384 5.95 -9.79 -14.85
N LEU A 385 5.82 -8.60 -15.42
CA LEU A 385 4.59 -8.12 -16.06
C LEU A 385 4.71 -7.98 -17.58
N GLY A 386 5.92 -8.10 -18.14
CA GLY A 386 6.16 -8.00 -19.58
C GLY A 386 5.45 -9.09 -20.38
N ARG A 387 5.04 -8.74 -21.60
CA ARG A 387 4.22 -9.57 -22.48
C ARG A 387 4.70 -9.44 -23.93
N PRO A 388 4.54 -10.47 -24.77
CA PRO A 388 4.91 -10.38 -26.18
C PRO A 388 4.25 -9.18 -26.89
N ARG A 389 5.01 -8.49 -27.74
CA ARG A 389 4.54 -7.35 -28.54
C ARG A 389 3.35 -7.75 -29.43
N GLY A 390 2.28 -6.96 -29.41
CA GLY A 390 1.02 -7.25 -30.11
C GLY A 390 -0.03 -7.96 -29.24
N GLY A 391 0.32 -8.34 -28.01
CA GLY A 391 -0.64 -8.73 -26.98
C GLY A 391 -1.24 -7.53 -26.23
N ARG A 392 -1.88 -7.83 -25.10
CA ARG A 392 -2.46 -6.85 -24.15
C ARG A 392 -1.40 -5.83 -23.71
N ARG A 393 -1.69 -4.53 -23.78
CA ARG A 393 -0.74 -3.46 -23.41
C ARG A 393 -0.59 -3.34 -21.90
N LEU A 394 0.61 -2.96 -21.43
CA LEU A 394 0.85 -2.57 -20.04
C LEU A 394 1.35 -1.13 -20.03
N THR A 395 0.58 -0.23 -19.42
CA THR A 395 1.03 1.16 -19.24
C THR A 395 1.88 1.29 -17.97
N VAL A 396 2.99 2.01 -18.04
CA VAL A 396 3.84 2.31 -16.88
C VAL A 396 3.98 3.82 -16.74
N GLY A 397 3.66 4.34 -15.56
CA GLY A 397 3.78 5.76 -15.24
C GLY A 397 4.31 5.98 -13.81
N SER A 398 4.49 7.24 -13.43
CA SER A 398 4.82 7.64 -12.06
C SER A 398 4.31 9.06 -11.85
N VAL A 399 3.59 9.29 -10.75
CA VAL A 399 3.06 10.59 -10.36
C VAL A 399 4.15 11.54 -9.88
N LYS A 400 5.35 11.03 -9.61
CA LYS A 400 6.48 11.85 -9.17
C LYS A 400 6.90 12.86 -10.23
N SER A 401 6.59 12.62 -11.51
CA SER A 401 6.80 13.61 -12.57
C SER A 401 5.86 14.81 -12.49
N ASN A 402 4.69 14.69 -11.86
CA ASN A 402 3.78 15.81 -11.63
C ASN A 402 4.13 16.53 -10.33
N LEU A 403 4.29 15.79 -9.23
CA LEU A 403 4.30 16.36 -7.88
C LEU A 403 5.71 16.49 -7.28
N GLY A 404 6.71 15.82 -7.85
CA GLY A 404 7.92 15.44 -7.11
C GLY A 404 7.70 14.21 -6.23
N HIS A 405 8.69 13.88 -5.42
CA HIS A 405 8.71 12.72 -4.55
C HIS A 405 8.26 13.09 -3.13
N LEU A 406 7.06 12.67 -2.76
CA LEU A 406 6.47 12.93 -1.43
C LEU A 406 7.02 12.04 -0.30
N GLU A 407 8.22 11.47 -0.46
CA GLU A 407 8.90 10.65 0.55
C GLU A 407 7.98 9.61 1.22
N SER A 408 7.70 9.71 2.52
CA SER A 408 6.82 8.77 3.26
C SER A 408 5.38 8.73 2.72
N ALA A 409 4.88 9.81 2.12
CA ALA A 409 3.57 9.89 1.48
C ALA A 409 3.56 9.52 -0.02
N ALA A 410 4.72 9.20 -0.62
CA ALA A 410 4.82 8.94 -2.06
C ALA A 410 4.02 7.73 -2.53
N GLY A 411 3.99 6.68 -1.73
CA GLY A 411 3.17 5.50 -1.98
C GLY A 411 1.68 5.83 -2.03
N MET A 412 1.21 6.67 -1.11
CA MET A 412 -0.18 7.09 -1.06
C MET A 412 -0.58 7.93 -2.27
N ALA A 413 0.25 8.88 -2.71
CA ALA A 413 -0.03 9.63 -3.94
C ALA A 413 -0.17 8.71 -5.17
N GLY A 414 0.72 7.72 -5.29
CA GLY A 414 0.62 6.70 -6.34
C GLY A 414 -0.64 5.83 -6.22
N LEU A 415 -1.01 5.43 -5.00
CA LEU A 415 -2.24 4.67 -4.74
C LEU A 415 -3.50 5.45 -5.16
N LEU A 416 -3.60 6.72 -4.77
CA LEU A 416 -4.73 7.59 -5.13
C LEU A 416 -4.82 7.79 -6.66
N LYS A 417 -3.68 7.96 -7.35
CA LYS A 417 -3.66 7.98 -8.82
C LYS A 417 -4.13 6.66 -9.42
N ALA A 418 -3.69 5.52 -8.89
CA ALA A 418 -4.12 4.21 -9.38
C ALA A 418 -5.64 3.98 -9.20
N ILE A 419 -6.20 4.41 -8.06
CA ILE A 419 -7.65 4.43 -7.82
C ILE A 419 -8.35 5.25 -8.91
N LEU A 420 -7.88 6.47 -9.20
CA LEU A 420 -8.43 7.31 -10.26
C LEU A 420 -8.33 6.66 -11.64
N CYS A 421 -7.19 6.07 -11.99
CA CYS A 421 -7.00 5.38 -13.27
C CYS A 421 -8.03 4.26 -13.45
N VAL A 422 -8.26 3.46 -12.41
CA VAL A 422 -9.25 2.37 -12.42
C VAL A 422 -10.68 2.91 -12.54
N GLN A 423 -11.02 3.94 -11.77
CA GLN A 423 -12.35 4.57 -11.79
C GLN A 423 -12.68 5.18 -13.14
N ARG A 424 -11.73 5.93 -13.71
CA ARG A 424 -11.90 6.66 -14.97
C ARG A 424 -11.66 5.76 -16.19
N ARG A 425 -11.10 4.57 -16.00
CA ARG A 425 -10.63 3.67 -17.08
C ARG A 425 -9.78 4.46 -18.08
N ALA A 426 -8.84 5.24 -17.56
CA ALA A 426 -7.94 6.06 -18.33
C ALA A 426 -6.63 6.27 -17.58
N VAL A 427 -5.53 6.44 -18.30
CA VAL A 427 -4.19 6.64 -17.75
C VAL A 427 -3.70 8.03 -18.15
N PRO A 428 -3.33 8.91 -17.19
CA PRO A 428 -2.83 10.24 -17.49
C PRO A 428 -1.38 10.18 -18.01
N PRO A 429 -0.92 11.24 -18.71
CA PRO A 429 0.42 11.30 -19.26
C PRO A 429 1.51 11.28 -18.19
N LEU A 430 2.66 10.69 -18.52
CA LEU A 430 3.89 10.81 -17.76
C LEU A 430 4.58 12.13 -18.13
N VAL A 431 4.50 13.11 -17.23
CA VAL A 431 5.11 14.43 -17.43
C VAL A 431 6.64 14.32 -17.52
N HIS A 432 7.25 15.24 -18.26
CA HIS A 432 8.69 15.32 -18.56
C HIS A 432 9.31 14.18 -19.38
N PHE A 433 8.56 13.14 -19.74
CA PHE A 433 9.02 12.10 -20.64
C PHE A 433 9.05 12.60 -22.10
N ARG A 434 10.21 12.46 -22.76
CA ARG A 434 10.45 12.84 -24.17
C ARG A 434 11.16 11.75 -24.94
N THR A 435 12.17 11.15 -24.34
CA THR A 435 12.99 10.13 -24.99
C THR A 435 13.31 9.04 -23.98
N LEU A 436 13.00 7.79 -24.32
CA LEU A 436 13.29 6.65 -23.49
C LEU A 436 14.78 6.60 -23.13
N ASN A 437 15.09 6.33 -21.87
CA ASN A 437 16.45 6.14 -21.42
C ASN A 437 17.10 4.99 -22.22
N PRO A 438 18.27 5.21 -22.86
CA PRO A 438 18.91 4.20 -23.72
C PRO A 438 19.39 2.95 -22.97
N ARG A 439 19.36 2.96 -21.62
CA ARG A 439 19.60 1.77 -20.79
C ARG A 439 18.37 0.87 -20.67
N LEU A 440 17.21 1.31 -21.14
CA LEU A 440 15.96 0.56 -21.11
C LEU A 440 15.68 -0.04 -22.49
N ASP A 441 15.35 -1.33 -22.52
CA ASP A 441 14.84 -1.98 -23.73
C ASP A 441 13.39 -2.44 -23.51
N LEU A 442 12.46 -1.73 -24.15
CA LEU A 442 11.03 -2.08 -24.14
C LEU A 442 10.62 -2.90 -25.36
N ALA A 443 11.56 -3.26 -26.24
CA ALA A 443 11.25 -4.06 -27.41
C ALA A 443 10.75 -5.45 -26.97
N GLY A 444 9.54 -5.81 -27.38
CA GLY A 444 9.00 -7.14 -27.11
C GLY A 444 8.26 -7.28 -25.78
N THR A 445 8.20 -6.24 -24.93
CA THR A 445 7.65 -6.33 -23.56
C THR A 445 6.18 -5.90 -23.43
N GLY A 446 5.58 -5.33 -24.47
CA GLY A 446 4.20 -4.82 -24.42
C GLY A 446 4.01 -3.61 -23.49
N ILE A 447 5.10 -3.13 -22.88
CA ILE A 447 5.14 -1.95 -22.02
C ILE A 447 5.07 -0.69 -22.88
N ALA A 448 4.31 0.27 -22.40
CA ALA A 448 4.26 1.60 -23.00
C ALA A 448 4.22 2.69 -21.93
N ILE A 449 4.83 3.82 -22.27
CA ILE A 449 4.85 5.02 -21.43
C ILE A 449 3.82 6.00 -21.99
N PRO A 450 2.79 6.39 -21.23
CA PRO A 450 1.75 7.28 -21.71
C PRO A 450 2.29 8.71 -21.86
N THR A 451 2.09 9.34 -23.01
CA THR A 451 2.46 10.76 -23.26
C THR A 451 1.26 11.68 -23.38
N GLU A 452 0.07 11.11 -23.44
CA GLU A 452 -1.23 11.80 -23.43
C GLU A 452 -2.20 11.00 -22.54
N VAL A 453 -3.40 11.53 -22.32
CA VAL A 453 -4.44 10.76 -21.63
C VAL A 453 -4.90 9.64 -22.56
N GLU A 454 -4.73 8.40 -22.14
CA GLU A 454 -5.07 7.22 -22.92
C GLU A 454 -6.24 6.48 -22.27
N ALA A 455 -7.21 6.04 -23.08
CA ALA A 455 -8.26 5.15 -22.59
C ALA A 455 -7.67 3.79 -22.19
N TRP A 456 -8.10 3.28 -21.04
CA TRP A 456 -7.63 2.00 -20.51
C TRP A 456 -8.69 0.92 -20.76
N SER A 457 -8.39 0.03 -21.71
CA SER A 457 -9.26 -1.11 -22.00
C SER A 457 -9.19 -2.16 -20.87
N PRO A 458 -10.34 -2.68 -20.40
CA PRO A 458 -10.35 -3.86 -19.53
C PRO A 458 -9.64 -5.07 -20.15
N ASP A 459 -9.60 -5.14 -21.49
CA ASP A 459 -8.88 -6.18 -22.23
C ASP A 459 -7.36 -6.06 -22.08
N ASP A 460 -6.82 -4.96 -21.54
CA ASP A 460 -5.39 -4.84 -21.23
C ASP A 460 -5.04 -5.30 -19.80
N GLY A 461 -6.07 -5.42 -18.97
CA GLY A 461 -6.00 -5.77 -17.55
C GLY A 461 -6.94 -4.86 -16.78
N ARG A 462 -7.62 -5.35 -15.75
CA ARG A 462 -8.56 -4.54 -14.95
C ARG A 462 -7.91 -3.93 -13.71
N TYR A 463 -6.71 -4.37 -13.36
CA TYR A 463 -6.04 -3.99 -12.13
C TYR A 463 -4.83 -3.09 -12.42
N ALA A 464 -4.52 -2.21 -11.47
CA ALA A 464 -3.31 -1.43 -11.45
C ALA A 464 -2.39 -1.93 -10.34
N GLY A 465 -1.09 -2.04 -10.61
CA GLY A 465 -0.08 -2.23 -9.57
C GLY A 465 0.48 -0.87 -9.12
N VAL A 466 0.89 -0.77 -7.85
CA VAL A 466 1.53 0.42 -7.27
C VAL A 466 2.77 -0.01 -6.52
N SER A 467 3.93 0.49 -6.96
CA SER A 467 5.23 0.18 -6.36
C SER A 467 5.77 1.35 -5.53
N SER A 468 6.35 1.05 -4.37
CA SER A 468 7.19 2.01 -3.66
C SER A 468 8.36 1.33 -2.97
N PHE A 469 9.58 1.80 -3.25
CA PHE A 469 10.83 1.21 -2.79
C PHE A 469 11.54 2.16 -1.85
N GLY A 470 11.71 1.75 -0.60
CA GLY A 470 12.35 2.55 0.44
C GLY A 470 13.86 2.59 0.25
N MET A 471 14.47 3.74 0.52
CA MET A 471 15.93 3.90 0.45
C MET A 471 16.68 2.99 1.44
N SER A 472 16.01 2.52 2.48
CA SER A 472 16.50 1.51 3.44
C SER A 472 16.33 0.06 2.95
N GLY A 473 15.92 -0.15 1.70
CA GLY A 473 15.73 -1.46 1.07
C GLY A 473 14.35 -2.10 1.27
N THR A 474 13.44 -1.48 2.04
CA THR A 474 12.10 -2.04 2.24
C THR A 474 11.21 -1.76 1.03
N ASN A 475 10.77 -2.80 0.34
CA ASN A 475 9.92 -2.67 -0.84
C ASN A 475 8.46 -2.98 -0.49
N ALA A 476 7.55 -2.26 -1.14
CA ALA A 476 6.11 -2.50 -1.04
C ALA A 476 5.48 -2.50 -2.44
N HIS A 477 4.56 -3.42 -2.66
CA HIS A 477 3.72 -3.46 -3.85
C HIS A 477 2.26 -3.69 -3.48
N VAL A 478 1.34 -2.93 -4.06
CA VAL A 478 -0.10 -3.02 -3.82
C VAL A 478 -0.84 -3.13 -5.15
N ILE A 479 -1.85 -4.00 -5.22
CA ILE A 479 -2.70 -4.18 -6.41
C ILE A 479 -4.08 -3.60 -6.14
N VAL A 480 -4.50 -2.72 -7.04
CA VAL A 480 -5.78 -1.99 -7.01
C VAL A 480 -6.66 -2.48 -8.14
N GLY A 481 -7.93 -2.73 -7.85
CA GLY A 481 -8.95 -3.16 -8.80
C GLY A 481 -10.22 -2.33 -8.73
N PRO A 482 -11.16 -2.53 -9.66
CA PRO A 482 -12.39 -1.77 -9.72
C PRO A 482 -13.36 -2.15 -8.59
N ALA A 483 -14.31 -1.25 -8.30
CA ALA A 483 -15.33 -1.47 -7.27
C ALA A 483 -16.28 -2.66 -7.58
N ASP A 484 -16.39 -3.05 -8.85
CA ASP A 484 -17.30 -4.10 -9.34
C ASP A 484 -16.74 -5.53 -9.25
N VAL A 485 -15.55 -5.75 -8.66
CA VAL A 485 -14.92 -7.08 -8.56
C VAL A 485 -15.85 -8.09 -7.87
N GLY A 486 -16.21 -9.17 -8.58
CA GLY A 486 -17.05 -10.24 -8.04
C GLY A 486 -18.54 -9.89 -7.89
N ALA A 487 -19.02 -8.82 -8.51
CA ALA A 487 -20.46 -8.67 -8.73
C ALA A 487 -20.89 -9.75 -9.75
N VAL A 488 -21.51 -10.84 -9.26
CA VAL A 488 -22.24 -11.76 -10.13
C VAL A 488 -23.38 -10.93 -10.72
N VAL A 489 -23.27 -10.57 -12.01
CA VAL A 489 -24.42 -10.10 -12.78
C VAL A 489 -25.46 -11.20 -12.65
N GLY A 490 -26.57 -10.92 -11.97
CA GLY A 490 -27.62 -11.90 -11.73
C GLY A 490 -28.06 -12.50 -13.05
N ALA A 491 -27.58 -13.70 -13.36
CA ALA A 491 -28.13 -14.53 -14.41
C ALA A 491 -29.58 -14.80 -13.99
N GLY A 492 -30.51 -14.23 -14.75
CA GLY A 492 -31.93 -14.26 -14.46
C GLY A 492 -32.38 -15.68 -14.14
N VAL A 493 -32.99 -15.84 -12.97
CA VAL A 493 -33.86 -16.97 -12.71
C VAL A 493 -35.09 -16.75 -13.57
N VAL A 494 -35.03 -17.23 -14.82
CA VAL A 494 -36.24 -17.56 -15.55
C VAL A 494 -36.85 -18.75 -14.82
N VAL A 495 -37.81 -18.47 -13.96
CA VAL A 495 -38.71 -19.50 -13.45
C VAL A 495 -39.48 -20.01 -14.66
N GLY A 496 -39.05 -21.15 -15.20
CA GLY A 496 -39.82 -21.91 -16.18
C GLY A 496 -41.14 -22.30 -15.54
N ALA A 497 -42.22 -21.63 -15.95
CA ALA A 497 -43.57 -22.09 -15.67
C ALA A 497 -43.78 -23.39 -16.44
N GLY A 498 -43.81 -24.50 -15.70
CA GLY A 498 -44.11 -25.82 -16.20
C GLY A 498 -45.52 -25.89 -16.78
N ALA A 499 -45.64 -26.63 -17.87
CA ALA A 499 -46.89 -27.04 -18.46
C ALA A 499 -47.76 -27.82 -17.46
N GLY A 500 -49.05 -27.53 -17.47
CA GLY A 500 -50.11 -28.33 -16.85
C GLY A 500 -51.40 -28.12 -17.65
N GLU A 501 -51.78 -29.13 -18.41
CA GLU A 501 -53.01 -29.21 -19.21
C GLU A 501 -54.28 -29.10 -18.34
N GLY A 502 -55.34 -28.51 -18.91
CA GLY A 502 -56.65 -28.44 -18.27
C GLY A 502 -57.75 -27.81 -19.17
N ALA A 503 -58.17 -28.59 -20.17
CA ALA A 503 -59.46 -28.61 -20.89
C ALA A 503 -60.46 -27.41 -20.83
N ALA A 504 -60.79 -26.94 -22.05
CA ALA A 504 -62.13 -26.70 -22.62
C ALA A 504 -63.19 -25.85 -21.88
N ALA A 505 -63.62 -24.73 -22.51
CA ALA A 505 -65.00 -24.48 -22.97
C ALA A 505 -65.23 -23.03 -23.48
N GLY A 506 -65.95 -22.89 -24.61
CA GLY A 506 -66.63 -21.67 -25.09
C GLY A 506 -65.73 -20.68 -25.84
N GLY A 507 -65.92 -20.32 -27.11
CA GLY A 507 -67.16 -20.24 -27.89
C GLY A 507 -67.63 -18.77 -27.97
N ALA A 508 -67.56 -18.22 -29.19
CA ALA A 508 -68.26 -17.04 -29.72
C ALA A 508 -67.59 -15.64 -29.65
N GLU A 509 -67.34 -15.13 -30.88
CA GLU A 509 -67.72 -13.82 -31.44
C GLU A 509 -67.12 -12.50 -30.91
N GLY A 510 -66.68 -11.67 -31.86
CA GLY A 510 -67.07 -10.25 -31.89
C GLY A 510 -65.97 -9.19 -32.03
N ALA A 511 -65.66 -8.85 -33.28
CA ALA A 511 -65.37 -7.51 -33.82
C ALA A 511 -64.80 -6.38 -32.92
N ALA A 512 -63.60 -5.89 -33.26
CA ALA A 512 -63.36 -4.57 -33.91
C ALA A 512 -61.86 -4.26 -33.92
#